data_AF-A0A9R1BJ68-F1
#
_entry.id   AF-A0A9R1BJ68-F1
#
_cell.length_a   1.000
_cell.length_b   1.000
_cell.length_c   1.000
_cell.angle_alpha   90.00
_cell.angle_beta   90.00
_cell.angle_gamma   90.00
#
_symmetry.space_group_name_H-M   'P 1'
#
loop_
_entity.id
_entity.type
_entity.pdbx_description
1 polymer ?
#
loop_
_entity_poly.entity_id
_entity_poly.type
_entity_poly.pdbx_seq_one_letter_code
_entity_poly.pdbx_strand_id
1 'polypeptide(L)'
;MDANEQPQAKITRSIVFVTGEAAPYAKSGGLGDVCGSLPIALAARGHRVMVVMPRYLNGSSDKNYAKALYTAKHIQIPCFGGSHEVTFFHEYRDNVDWVFVDHPSYHRPGSLYGDNFGAFGDNQFRYTLLCYAACEAPLILELGGYIYGQNCMFVVNDWHASLVPVLLAAKYRPYGVYRDSRSTLVIHNLAHQVWVYHFSLSVHGFVCRFTRIVILYVISMSLGCGACKYIS
;
A
#
# COMPACT_ATOMS: atom_id res chain seq x y z
N MET A 1 -4.00 -39.81 -5.32
CA MET A 1 -4.16 -38.44 -5.86
C MET A 1 -4.13 -37.53 -4.65
N ASP A 2 -2.96 -36.98 -4.34
CA ASP A 2 -2.78 -36.21 -3.11
C ASP A 2 -3.40 -34.84 -3.27
N ALA A 3 -4.49 -34.60 -2.54
CA ALA A 3 -5.36 -33.43 -2.67
C ALA A 3 -4.79 -32.17 -1.99
N ASN A 4 -3.47 -32.00 -1.88
CA ASN A 4 -2.90 -30.93 -1.04
C ASN A 4 -1.67 -30.19 -1.60
N GLU A 5 -1.32 -30.35 -2.87
CA GLU A 5 -0.28 -29.49 -3.48
C GLU A 5 -0.90 -28.18 -3.97
N GLN A 6 -0.73 -27.11 -3.19
CA GLN A 6 -1.04 -25.76 -3.67
C GLN A 6 -0.12 -25.40 -4.83
N PRO A 7 -0.66 -24.83 -5.93
CA PRO A 7 0.13 -24.57 -7.13
C PRO A 7 1.19 -23.50 -6.89
N GLN A 8 2.47 -23.89 -6.85
CA GLN A 8 3.58 -22.96 -6.69
C GLN A 8 3.82 -22.11 -7.94
N ALA A 9 4.28 -20.87 -7.74
CA ALA A 9 4.68 -20.02 -8.85
C ALA A 9 6.03 -20.47 -9.44
N LYS A 10 6.14 -20.49 -10.77
CA LYS A 10 7.41 -20.82 -11.45
C LYS A 10 8.54 -19.83 -11.14
N ILE A 11 8.17 -18.58 -10.85
CA ILE A 11 9.11 -17.50 -10.51
C ILE A 11 8.58 -16.81 -9.26
N THR A 12 9.35 -16.87 -8.18
CA THR A 12 9.06 -16.16 -6.94
C THR A 12 9.46 -14.68 -7.08
N ARG A 13 8.74 -13.79 -6.39
CA ARG A 13 8.96 -12.34 -6.44
C ARG A 13 8.72 -11.73 -5.07
N SER A 14 9.37 -10.60 -4.83
CA SER A 14 9.05 -9.69 -3.73
C SER A 14 7.90 -8.77 -4.16
N ILE A 15 6.79 -8.83 -3.45
CA ILE A 15 5.57 -8.07 -3.76
C ILE A 15 5.24 -7.19 -2.56
N VAL A 16 5.01 -5.90 -2.80
CA VAL A 16 4.71 -4.90 -1.78
C VAL A 16 3.35 -4.32 -2.08
N PHE A 17 2.34 -4.74 -1.31
CA PHE A 17 1.01 -4.15 -1.35
C PHE A 17 1.01 -2.86 -0.54
N VAL A 18 0.44 -1.80 -1.10
CA VAL A 18 0.25 -0.52 -0.41
C VAL A 18 -1.24 -0.21 -0.44
N THR A 19 -1.84 -0.07 0.73
CA THR A 19 -3.28 0.09 0.85
C THR A 19 -3.67 0.96 2.04
N GLY A 20 -4.78 1.68 1.91
CA GLY A 20 -5.42 2.36 3.03
C GLY A 20 -6.22 1.42 3.94
N GLU A 21 -6.55 0.21 3.46
CA GLU A 21 -7.38 -0.77 4.17
C GLU A 21 -6.90 -2.20 3.97
N ALA A 22 -6.94 -3.00 5.03
CA ALA A 22 -6.80 -4.44 4.95
C ALA A 22 -7.49 -5.12 6.14
N ALA A 23 -8.26 -6.17 5.85
CA ALA A 23 -8.82 -7.04 6.87
C ALA A 23 -7.71 -7.92 7.51
N PRO A 24 -7.78 -8.21 8.83
CA PRO A 24 -8.81 -7.83 9.79
C PRO A 24 -8.55 -6.49 10.50
N TYR A 25 -7.50 -5.75 10.16
CA TYR A 25 -7.05 -4.58 10.93
C TYR A 25 -7.95 -3.35 10.74
N ALA A 26 -8.11 -2.92 9.48
CA ALA A 26 -8.85 -1.71 9.13
C ALA A 26 -9.59 -1.93 7.82
N LYS A 27 -10.92 -1.93 7.88
CA LYS A 27 -11.80 -2.22 6.75
C LYS A 27 -12.99 -1.25 6.77
N SER A 28 -13.24 -0.60 5.64
CA SER A 28 -14.48 0.16 5.39
C SER A 28 -15.32 -0.48 4.28
N GLY A 29 -14.70 -1.22 3.35
CA GLY A 29 -15.42 -1.85 2.24
C GLY A 29 -14.71 -3.07 1.65
N GLY A 30 -15.07 -3.43 0.41
CA GLY A 30 -14.54 -4.61 -0.29
C GLY A 30 -13.05 -4.56 -0.58
N LEU A 31 -12.45 -3.38 -0.65
CA LEU A 31 -10.99 -3.21 -0.78
C LEU A 31 -10.24 -3.94 0.36
N GLY A 32 -10.74 -3.82 1.59
CA GLY A 32 -10.13 -4.46 2.75
C GLY A 32 -10.15 -5.99 2.67
N ASP A 33 -11.17 -6.59 2.05
CA ASP A 33 -11.27 -8.05 1.86
C ASP A 33 -10.28 -8.54 0.79
N VAL A 34 -10.14 -7.79 -0.31
CA VAL A 34 -9.16 -8.10 -1.37
C VAL A 34 -7.74 -7.99 -0.80
N CYS A 35 -7.43 -6.90 -0.11
CA CYS A 35 -6.12 -6.71 0.52
C CYS A 35 -5.88 -7.64 1.71
N GLY A 36 -6.93 -8.23 2.30
CA GLY A 36 -6.81 -9.26 3.33
C GLY A 36 -6.51 -10.65 2.79
N SER A 37 -7.01 -11.00 1.60
CA SER A 37 -6.98 -12.37 1.07
C SER A 37 -5.96 -12.58 -0.06
N LEU A 38 -5.82 -11.62 -0.98
CA LEU A 38 -4.92 -11.73 -2.13
C LEU A 38 -3.44 -11.83 -1.71
N PRO A 39 -2.93 -11.05 -0.73
CA PRO A 39 -1.56 -11.22 -0.26
C PRO A 39 -1.27 -12.61 0.29
N ILE A 40 -2.21 -13.18 1.04
CA ILE A 40 -2.10 -14.53 1.62
C ILE A 40 -2.06 -15.57 0.49
N ALA A 41 -2.92 -15.44 -0.52
CA ALA A 41 -2.93 -16.33 -1.67
C ALA A 41 -1.62 -16.27 -2.46
N LEU A 42 -0.97 -15.12 -2.58
CA LEU A 42 0.33 -14.98 -3.24
C LEU A 42 1.47 -15.55 -2.39
N ALA A 43 1.44 -15.32 -1.07
CA ALA A 43 2.41 -15.90 -0.15
C ALA A 43 2.36 -17.43 -0.16
N ALA A 44 1.16 -18.00 -0.17
CA ALA A 44 0.92 -19.45 -0.31
C ALA A 44 1.52 -20.04 -1.60
N ARG A 45 1.69 -19.24 -2.66
CA ARG A 45 2.33 -19.65 -3.92
C ARG A 45 3.85 -19.49 -3.93
N GLY A 46 4.46 -19.09 -2.81
CA GLY A 46 5.90 -18.93 -2.63
C GLY A 46 6.44 -17.51 -2.88
N HIS A 47 5.57 -16.51 -3.09
CA HIS A 47 6.01 -15.13 -3.18
C HIS A 47 6.36 -14.57 -1.80
N ARG A 48 7.31 -13.65 -1.74
CA ARG A 48 7.58 -12.88 -0.51
C ARG A 48 6.69 -11.64 -0.53
N VAL A 49 5.74 -11.55 0.39
CA VAL A 49 4.66 -10.56 0.30
C VAL A 49 4.66 -9.66 1.53
N MET A 50 4.75 -8.35 1.29
CA MET A 50 4.60 -7.31 2.30
C MET A 50 3.29 -6.56 2.05
N VAL A 51 2.58 -6.23 3.13
CA VAL A 51 1.43 -5.31 3.07
C VAL A 51 1.75 -4.11 3.95
N VAL A 52 1.85 -2.92 3.34
CA VAL A 52 2.07 -1.64 4.01
C VAL A 52 0.73 -0.92 4.13
N MET A 53 0.33 -0.62 5.35
CA MET A 53 -0.90 0.12 5.65
C MET A 53 -0.73 1.06 6.85
N PRO A 54 -1.58 2.08 7.02
CA PRO A 54 -1.55 2.90 8.22
C PRO A 54 -1.96 2.13 9.48
N ARG A 55 -1.36 2.50 10.62
CA ARG A 55 -1.77 2.04 11.94
C ARG A 55 -2.90 2.92 12.47
N TYR A 56 -4.15 2.52 12.23
CA TYR A 56 -5.33 3.25 12.70
C TYR A 56 -5.63 2.90 14.16
N LEU A 57 -4.83 3.45 15.06
CA LEU A 57 -4.95 3.15 16.48
C LEU A 57 -6.17 3.87 17.08
N ASN A 58 -7.15 3.13 17.59
CA ASN A 58 -8.25 3.69 18.37
C ASN A 58 -7.98 3.58 19.88
N GLY A 59 -6.87 4.21 20.32
CA GLY A 59 -6.38 4.15 21.69
C GLY A 59 -5.25 3.14 21.93
N SER A 60 -4.49 3.33 23.01
CA SER A 60 -3.21 2.64 23.29
C SER A 60 -3.29 1.11 23.39
N SER A 61 -4.49 0.55 23.59
CA SER A 61 -4.74 -0.88 23.81
C SER A 61 -5.67 -1.48 22.76
N ASP A 62 -5.55 -1.02 21.52
CA ASP A 62 -6.28 -1.62 20.40
C ASP A 62 -5.84 -3.07 20.18
N LYS A 63 -6.77 -4.00 20.38
CA LYS A 63 -6.54 -5.44 20.26
C LYS A 63 -6.16 -5.84 18.84
N ASN A 64 -6.56 -5.07 17.83
CA ASN A 64 -6.27 -5.36 16.43
C ASN A 64 -4.78 -5.25 16.10
N TYR A 65 -4.05 -4.38 16.80
CA TYR A 65 -2.62 -4.16 16.60
C TYR A 65 -1.75 -4.71 17.74
N ALA A 66 -2.31 -5.55 18.63
CA ALA A 66 -1.61 -6.04 19.81
C ALA A 66 -0.39 -6.93 19.49
N LYS A 67 -0.41 -7.60 18.33
CA LYS A 67 0.69 -8.45 17.85
C LYS A 67 1.69 -7.70 16.97
N ALA A 68 1.39 -6.46 16.60
CA ALA A 68 2.28 -5.62 15.80
C ALA A 68 3.37 -5.04 16.69
N LEU A 69 4.62 -5.47 16.46
CA LEU A 69 5.78 -5.07 17.24
C LEU A 69 6.50 -3.89 16.59
N TYR A 70 7.02 -2.97 17.39
CA TYR A 70 7.82 -1.86 16.88
C TYR A 70 9.14 -2.38 16.28
N THR A 71 9.45 -1.96 15.06
CA THR A 71 10.64 -2.42 14.31
C THR A 71 11.94 -1.68 14.67
N ALA A 72 11.89 -0.71 15.58
CA ALA A 72 13.00 0.21 15.86
C ALA A 72 13.48 1.02 14.65
N LYS A 73 12.69 1.09 13.58
CA LYS A 73 12.95 1.92 12.39
C LYS A 73 11.98 3.09 12.35
N HIS A 74 12.52 4.24 11.97
CA HIS A 74 11.78 5.47 11.73
C HIS A 74 12.40 6.19 10.53
N ILE A 75 11.60 7.01 9.86
CA ILE A 75 12.07 7.89 8.77
C ILE A 75 11.50 9.29 8.96
N GLN A 76 12.21 10.27 8.40
CA GLN A 76 11.78 11.66 8.35
C GLN A 76 11.30 11.97 6.92
N ILE A 77 10.04 12.36 6.77
CA ILE A 77 9.44 12.69 5.48
C ILE A 77 9.32 14.21 5.35
N PRO A 78 10.11 14.86 4.46
CA PRO A 78 9.98 16.27 4.19
C PRO A 78 8.78 16.52 3.26
N CYS A 79 7.66 16.99 3.80
CA CYS A 79 6.46 17.32 3.04
C CYS A 79 5.62 18.39 3.77
N PHE A 80 4.68 19.03 3.06
CA PHE A 80 3.75 20.02 3.65
C PHE A 80 4.43 21.16 4.45
N GLY A 81 5.62 21.58 4.03
CA GLY A 81 6.36 22.68 4.68
C GLY A 81 7.07 22.28 5.98
N GLY A 82 7.14 20.98 6.31
CA GLY A 82 7.82 20.47 7.49
C GLY A 82 8.51 19.13 7.26
N SER A 83 9.04 18.56 8.34
CA SER A 83 9.56 17.19 8.40
C SER A 83 8.70 16.40 9.37
N HIS A 84 8.19 15.25 8.92
CA HIS A 84 7.28 14.42 9.68
C HIS A 84 7.90 13.05 9.93
N GLU A 85 8.01 12.68 11.20
CA GLU A 85 8.53 11.37 11.60
C GLU A 85 7.45 10.30 11.48
N VAL A 86 7.75 9.22 10.78
CA VAL A 86 6.90 8.03 10.78
C VAL A 86 7.69 6.82 11.27
N THR A 87 7.02 5.97 12.03
CA THR A 87 7.60 4.75 12.60
C THR A 87 6.93 3.52 12.00
N PHE A 88 7.62 2.39 12.04
CA PHE A 88 7.12 1.13 11.48
C PHE A 88 6.88 0.09 12.57
N PHE A 89 5.70 -0.51 12.53
CA PHE A 89 5.36 -1.71 13.29
C PHE A 89 5.22 -2.90 12.34
N HIS A 90 5.47 -4.10 12.83
CA HIS A 90 5.47 -5.32 12.03
C HIS A 90 4.78 -6.47 12.75
N GLU A 91 3.97 -7.20 12.00
CA GLU A 91 3.41 -8.49 12.39
C GLU A 91 3.61 -9.49 11.24
N TYR A 92 4.16 -10.67 11.55
CA TYR A 92 4.23 -11.76 10.57
C TYR A 92 3.05 -12.71 10.77
N ARG A 93 2.17 -12.80 9.76
CA ARG A 93 0.96 -13.64 9.84
C ARG A 93 0.59 -14.18 8.47
N ASP A 94 0.20 -15.46 8.43
CA ASP A 94 -0.24 -16.16 7.20
C ASP A 94 0.80 -16.11 6.06
N ASN A 95 2.09 -16.20 6.43
CA ASN A 95 3.24 -16.04 5.54
C ASN A 95 3.37 -14.65 4.87
N VAL A 96 2.68 -13.65 5.41
CA VAL A 96 2.70 -12.26 4.94
C VAL A 96 3.34 -11.36 6.00
N ASP A 97 4.19 -10.45 5.55
CA ASP A 97 4.76 -9.38 6.35
C ASP A 97 3.80 -8.19 6.41
N TRP A 98 3.08 -8.04 7.51
CA TRP A 98 2.19 -6.90 7.75
C TRP A 98 2.98 -5.76 8.37
N VAL A 99 3.12 -4.66 7.64
CA VAL A 99 3.85 -3.46 8.05
C VAL A 99 2.86 -2.33 8.27
N PHE A 100 2.87 -1.78 9.47
CA PHE A 100 2.01 -0.67 9.85
C PHE A 100 2.82 0.61 9.99
N VAL A 101 2.41 1.63 9.24
CA VAL A 101 2.97 2.98 9.31
C VAL A 101 2.26 3.74 10.41
N ASP A 102 3.00 4.15 11.42
CA ASP A 102 2.49 4.84 12.59
C ASP A 102 2.88 6.32 12.57
N HIS A 103 1.87 7.17 12.74
CA HIS A 103 1.95 8.62 12.84
C HIS A 103 0.71 9.13 13.58
N PRO A 104 0.80 10.18 14.42
CA PRO A 104 -0.34 10.68 15.19
C PRO A 104 -1.59 11.04 14.37
N SER A 105 -1.44 11.40 13.09
CA SER A 105 -2.58 11.70 12.20
C SER A 105 -3.44 10.47 11.84
N TYR A 106 -2.99 9.25 12.10
CA TYR A 106 -3.79 8.04 11.91
C TYR A 106 -4.57 7.63 13.17
N HIS A 107 -4.21 8.15 14.34
CA HIS A 107 -4.79 7.77 15.63
C HIS A 107 -6.05 8.59 15.93
N ARG A 108 -7.14 8.32 15.21
CA ARG A 108 -8.38 9.09 15.32
C ARG A 108 -9.61 8.19 15.39
N PRO A 109 -10.62 8.58 16.17
CA PRO A 109 -11.93 7.92 16.14
C PRO A 109 -12.65 8.25 14.82
N GLY A 110 -13.59 7.40 14.42
CA GLY A 110 -14.36 7.55 13.19
C GLY A 110 -14.03 6.51 12.13
N SER A 111 -14.32 6.82 10.88
CA SER A 111 -13.94 5.98 9.74
C SER A 111 -12.50 6.26 9.30
N LEU A 112 -11.97 5.43 8.39
CA LEU A 112 -10.61 5.58 7.87
C LEU A 112 -10.40 6.90 7.12
N TYR A 113 -11.47 7.44 6.54
CA TYR A 113 -11.44 8.61 5.65
C TYR A 113 -12.10 9.86 6.22
N GLY A 114 -12.87 9.74 7.30
CA GLY A 114 -13.68 10.84 7.81
C GLY A 114 -14.43 10.49 9.09
N ASP A 115 -15.17 11.46 9.60
CA ASP A 115 -16.03 11.33 10.77
C ASP A 115 -17.47 11.78 10.44
N ASN A 116 -18.26 12.04 11.48
CA ASN A 116 -19.65 12.50 11.33
C ASN A 116 -19.77 13.86 10.60
N PHE A 117 -18.68 14.61 10.45
CA PHE A 117 -18.62 15.89 9.75
C PHE A 117 -18.12 15.78 8.30
N GLY A 118 -17.83 14.56 7.84
CA GLY A 118 -17.42 14.27 6.46
C GLY A 118 -15.96 13.83 6.36
N ALA A 119 -15.41 13.92 5.15
CA ALA A 119 -14.03 13.49 4.88
C ALA A 119 -13.02 14.40 5.61
N PHE A 120 -11.98 13.80 6.19
CA PHE A 120 -10.92 14.58 6.84
C PHE A 120 -10.16 15.45 5.82
N GLY A 121 -10.03 16.73 6.11
CA GLY A 121 -9.32 17.69 5.24
C GLY A 121 -7.83 17.39 5.07
N ASP A 122 -7.22 16.66 6.01
CA ASP A 122 -5.81 16.26 5.97
C ASP A 122 -5.57 14.87 5.35
N ASN A 123 -6.59 14.29 4.69
CA ASN A 123 -6.45 13.00 4.00
C ASN A 123 -5.27 12.99 3.00
N GLN A 124 -5.09 14.07 2.25
CA GLN A 124 -3.95 14.17 1.32
C GLN A 124 -2.62 14.05 2.04
N PHE A 125 -2.46 14.70 3.20
CA PHE A 125 -1.27 14.61 4.03
C PHE A 125 -1.06 13.19 4.56
N ARG A 126 -2.11 12.60 5.15
CA ARG A 126 -2.11 11.23 5.69
C ARG A 126 -1.66 10.20 4.65
N TYR A 127 -2.21 10.24 3.44
CA TYR A 127 -1.86 9.27 2.40
C TYR A 127 -0.56 9.60 1.68
N THR A 128 -0.10 10.85 1.73
CA THR A 128 1.28 11.20 1.31
C THR A 128 2.30 10.51 2.21
N LEU A 129 2.12 10.58 3.54
CA LEU A 129 3.01 9.90 4.49
C LEU A 129 3.07 8.39 4.23
N LEU A 130 1.92 7.76 3.99
CA LEU A 130 1.83 6.33 3.65
C LEU A 130 2.67 6.00 2.40
N CYS A 131 2.55 6.80 1.34
CA CYS A 131 3.26 6.54 0.09
C CYS A 131 4.78 6.66 0.24
N TYR A 132 5.26 7.67 0.97
CA TYR A 132 6.69 7.80 1.28
C TYR A 132 7.18 6.64 2.15
N ALA A 133 6.46 6.32 3.22
CA ALA A 133 6.79 5.21 4.11
C ALA A 133 6.84 3.87 3.37
N ALA A 134 5.90 3.62 2.46
CA ALA A 134 5.86 2.42 1.64
C ALA A 134 7.03 2.30 0.65
N CYS A 135 7.59 3.42 0.18
CA CYS A 135 8.79 3.41 -0.64
C CYS A 135 10.06 3.14 0.18
N GLU A 136 10.10 3.51 1.46
CA GLU A 136 11.28 3.25 2.31
C GLU A 136 11.25 1.85 2.93
N ALA A 137 10.06 1.32 3.28
CA ALA A 137 9.91 0.05 3.97
C ALA A 137 10.71 -1.12 3.35
N PRO A 138 10.71 -1.35 2.02
CA PRO A 138 11.47 -2.45 1.42
C PRO A 138 12.99 -2.27 1.50
N LEU A 139 13.48 -1.05 1.72
CA LEU A 139 14.90 -0.71 1.78
C LEU A 139 15.48 -0.81 3.20
N ILE A 140 14.66 -0.57 4.22
CA ILE A 140 15.14 -0.39 5.61
C ILE A 140 14.66 -1.48 6.59
N LEU A 141 13.59 -2.20 6.27
CA LEU A 141 13.01 -3.20 7.17
C LEU A 141 13.62 -4.58 6.93
N GLU A 142 14.38 -5.08 7.89
CA GLU A 142 15.01 -6.41 7.88
C GLU A 142 14.01 -7.47 8.38
N LEU A 143 13.00 -7.78 7.58
CA LEU A 143 11.95 -8.73 7.95
C LEU A 143 12.41 -10.16 7.72
N GLY A 144 12.53 -10.96 8.78
CA GLY A 144 13.10 -12.32 8.68
C GLY A 144 14.60 -12.32 8.42
N GLY A 145 15.32 -11.27 8.84
CA GLY A 145 16.79 -11.20 8.81
C GLY A 145 17.40 -10.55 7.56
N TYR A 146 16.58 -10.12 6.59
CA TYR A 146 17.05 -9.40 5.40
C TYR A 146 15.97 -8.49 4.82
N ILE A 147 16.38 -7.44 4.11
CA ILE A 147 15.46 -6.48 3.48
C ILE A 147 14.76 -7.05 2.25
N TYR A 148 13.66 -6.43 1.80
CA TYR A 148 13.01 -6.79 0.53
C TYR A 148 13.82 -6.37 -0.69
N GLY A 149 14.57 -5.27 -0.55
CA GLY A 149 15.47 -4.75 -1.57
C GLY A 149 14.76 -3.96 -2.67
N GLN A 150 15.46 -3.80 -3.79
CA GLN A 150 15.08 -2.87 -4.86
C GLN A 150 14.39 -3.52 -6.06
N ASN A 151 14.15 -4.84 -6.02
CA ASN A 151 13.49 -5.58 -7.08
C ASN A 151 12.10 -6.05 -6.60
N CYS A 152 11.23 -5.08 -6.33
CA CYS A 152 9.89 -5.30 -5.82
C CYS A 152 8.83 -4.99 -6.89
N MET A 153 7.72 -5.73 -6.84
CA MET A 153 6.48 -5.35 -7.50
C MET A 153 5.60 -4.61 -6.48
N PHE A 154 5.42 -3.30 -6.67
CA PHE A 154 4.51 -2.51 -5.87
C PHE A 154 3.08 -2.65 -6.39
N VAL A 155 2.18 -3.18 -5.59
CA VAL A 155 0.75 -3.23 -5.89
C VAL A 155 0.07 -2.12 -5.10
N VAL A 156 -0.28 -1.04 -5.78
CA VAL A 156 -0.78 0.19 -5.15
C VAL A 156 -2.29 0.25 -5.33
N ASN A 157 -3.02 0.31 -4.23
CA ASN A 157 -4.47 0.18 -4.24
C ASN A 157 -5.15 1.54 -4.06
N ASP A 158 -5.95 1.91 -5.07
CA ASP A 158 -6.71 3.16 -5.16
C ASP A 158 -5.87 4.44 -5.00
N TRP A 159 -6.57 5.56 -4.86
CA TRP A 159 -5.96 6.88 -4.76
C TRP A 159 -5.02 7.03 -3.55
N HIS A 160 -5.29 6.30 -2.46
CA HIS A 160 -4.50 6.30 -1.22
C HIS A 160 -3.02 5.98 -1.46
N ALA A 161 -2.73 5.07 -2.39
CA ALA A 161 -1.38 4.62 -2.70
C ALA A 161 -0.88 5.12 -4.07
N SER A 162 -1.67 5.92 -4.78
CA SER A 162 -1.39 6.36 -6.15
C SER A 162 -0.14 7.24 -6.31
N LEU A 163 0.37 7.81 -5.22
CA LEU A 163 1.60 8.62 -5.24
C LEU A 163 2.87 7.77 -5.30
N VAL A 164 2.83 6.49 -4.86
CA VAL A 164 3.98 5.57 -4.90
C VAL A 164 4.64 5.48 -6.29
N PRO A 165 3.93 5.20 -7.41
CA PRO A 165 4.57 5.14 -8.72
C PRO A 165 5.23 6.46 -9.14
N VAL A 166 4.69 7.60 -8.70
CA VAL A 166 5.28 8.92 -8.93
C VAL A 166 6.58 9.07 -8.13
N LEU A 167 6.59 8.68 -6.85
CA LEU A 167 7.80 8.68 -6.03
C LEU A 167 8.89 7.78 -6.61
N LEU A 168 8.53 6.56 -7.02
CA LEU A 168 9.47 5.64 -7.69
C LEU A 168 10.11 6.29 -8.92
N ALA A 169 9.32 6.97 -9.76
CA ALA A 169 9.80 7.60 -10.98
C ALA A 169 10.60 8.90 -10.75
N ALA A 170 10.18 9.75 -9.82
CA ALA A 170 10.74 11.09 -9.63
C ALA A 170 11.85 11.13 -8.56
N LYS A 171 11.69 10.40 -7.46
CA LYS A 171 12.59 10.46 -6.30
C LYS A 171 13.65 9.37 -6.28
N TYR A 172 13.36 8.16 -6.78
CA TYR A 172 14.26 7.02 -6.61
C TYR A 172 15.02 6.65 -7.89
N ARG A 173 14.30 6.39 -9.00
CA ARG A 173 14.90 5.91 -10.26
C ARG A 173 16.00 6.81 -10.84
N PRO A 174 15.88 8.16 -10.83
CA PRO A 174 16.93 9.04 -11.35
C PRO A 174 18.27 8.89 -10.62
N TYR A 175 18.23 8.49 -9.34
CA TYR A 175 19.40 8.32 -8.48
C TYR A 175 19.85 6.86 -8.36
N GLY A 176 19.36 5.98 -9.23
CA GLY A 176 19.80 4.59 -9.28
C GLY A 176 19.06 3.62 -8.38
N VAL A 177 18.11 4.10 -7.57
CA VAL A 177 17.31 3.26 -6.66
C VAL A 177 16.04 2.80 -7.36
N TYR A 178 15.61 1.55 -7.13
CA TYR A 178 14.36 1.00 -7.70
C TYR A 178 14.29 0.96 -9.24
N ARG A 179 15.43 0.85 -9.93
CA ARG A 179 15.48 0.73 -11.40
C ARG A 179 14.70 -0.48 -11.94
N ASP A 180 14.82 -1.61 -11.25
CA ASP A 180 14.16 -2.86 -11.67
C ASP A 180 12.79 -3.07 -11.04
N SER A 181 12.44 -2.27 -10.02
CA SER A 181 11.10 -2.31 -9.45
C SER A 181 10.03 -1.84 -10.43
N ARG A 182 8.87 -2.48 -10.33
CA ARG A 182 7.68 -2.20 -11.12
C ARG A 182 6.53 -1.87 -10.19
N SER A 183 5.51 -1.22 -10.72
CA SER A 183 4.32 -0.84 -9.97
C SER A 183 3.07 -1.13 -10.78
N THR A 184 2.03 -1.65 -10.12
CA THR A 184 0.70 -1.89 -10.68
C THR A 184 -0.31 -1.13 -9.84
N LEU A 185 -1.05 -0.23 -10.49
CA LEU A 185 -2.18 0.47 -9.87
C LEU A 185 -3.42 -0.40 -10.01
N VAL A 186 -4.05 -0.71 -8.88
CA VAL A 186 -5.31 -1.45 -8.80
C VAL A 186 -6.39 -0.47 -8.34
N ILE A 187 -7.39 -0.26 -9.19
CA ILE A 187 -8.51 0.65 -8.94
C ILE A 187 -9.73 -0.20 -8.59
N HIS A 188 -10.23 -0.08 -7.36
CA HIS A 188 -11.39 -0.83 -6.87
C HIS A 188 -12.68 0.00 -6.98
N ASN A 189 -12.56 1.33 -7.04
CA ASN A 189 -13.71 2.21 -7.20
C ASN A 189 -13.35 3.47 -8.02
N LEU A 190 -14.01 3.67 -9.16
CA LEU A 190 -13.87 4.90 -9.96
C LEU A 190 -14.59 6.12 -9.34
N ALA A 191 -15.53 5.91 -8.41
CA ALA A 191 -16.33 6.99 -7.82
C ALA A 191 -15.54 7.88 -6.85
N HIS A 192 -14.51 7.31 -6.19
CA HIS A 192 -13.64 8.04 -5.28
C HIS A 192 -12.28 8.27 -5.92
N GLN A 193 -12.25 9.09 -6.97
CA GLN A 193 -11.02 9.72 -7.44
C GLN A 193 -10.89 11.08 -6.74
N VAL A 194 -9.76 11.35 -6.10
CA VAL A 194 -9.50 12.69 -5.57
C VAL A 194 -9.27 13.62 -6.77
N TRP A 195 -10.30 14.34 -7.17
CA TRP A 195 -10.21 15.45 -8.10
C TRP A 195 -9.54 16.63 -7.39
N VAL A 196 -8.20 16.64 -7.34
CA VAL A 196 -7.47 17.82 -6.85
C VAL A 196 -7.39 18.82 -7.99
N TYR A 197 -8.20 19.88 -7.95
CA TYR A 197 -8.15 20.98 -8.93
C TYR A 197 -6.83 21.79 -8.90
N HIS A 198 -5.94 21.52 -7.95
CA HIS A 198 -4.60 22.12 -7.92
C HIS A 198 -3.61 21.24 -7.13
N PHE A 199 -3.03 20.23 -7.77
CA PHE A 199 -1.91 19.48 -7.19
C PHE A 199 -0.62 20.29 -7.40
N SER A 200 -0.40 21.32 -6.57
CA SER A 200 0.88 22.02 -6.51
C SER A 200 1.76 21.34 -5.47
N LEU A 201 2.41 20.25 -5.89
CA LEU A 201 3.56 19.73 -5.17
C LEU A 201 4.79 20.43 -5.76
N SER A 202 5.33 21.43 -5.05
CA SER A 202 6.60 22.05 -5.45
C SER A 202 7.73 21.06 -5.17
N VAL A 203 7.88 20.07 -6.06
CA VAL A 203 9.07 19.23 -6.14
C VAL A 203 9.99 19.91 -7.14
N HIS A 204 10.82 20.85 -6.67
CA HIS A 204 11.96 21.39 -7.41
C HIS A 204 11.68 21.67 -8.92
N GLY A 205 10.55 22.31 -9.24
CA GLY A 205 10.31 22.93 -10.55
C GLY A 205 9.95 22.01 -11.74
N PHE A 206 9.45 20.79 -11.53
CA PHE A 206 9.06 19.92 -12.66
C PHE A 206 7.53 19.80 -12.87
N VAL A 207 7.09 20.20 -14.07
CA VAL A 207 5.78 19.86 -14.64
C VAL A 207 5.93 18.55 -15.43
N CYS A 208 5.36 17.44 -14.95
CA CYS A 208 5.46 16.14 -15.64
C CYS A 208 4.25 15.85 -16.54
N ARG A 209 4.53 15.56 -17.82
CA ARG A 209 3.61 14.97 -18.80
C ARG A 209 3.73 13.44 -18.72
N PHE A 210 2.63 12.74 -18.44
CA PHE A 210 2.62 11.28 -18.28
C PHE A 210 2.62 10.54 -19.63
N THR A 211 3.54 9.61 -19.82
CA THR A 211 3.49 8.60 -20.88
C THR A 211 3.74 7.22 -20.26
N ARG A 212 2.68 6.40 -20.23
CA ARG A 212 2.58 4.99 -19.79
C ARG A 212 2.37 4.73 -18.30
N ILE A 213 1.09 4.66 -17.91
CA ILE A 213 0.59 3.89 -16.77
C ILE A 213 -0.04 2.62 -17.36
N VAL A 214 0.43 1.43 -16.97
CA VAL A 214 -0.28 0.17 -17.26
C VAL A 214 -1.35 0.00 -16.19
N ILE A 215 -2.60 0.25 -16.56
CA ILE A 215 -3.77 0.06 -15.70
C ILE A 215 -4.19 -1.41 -15.83
N LEU A 216 -4.09 -2.19 -14.75
CA LEU A 216 -4.63 -3.54 -14.70
C LEU A 216 -5.97 -3.49 -13.95
N TYR A 217 -7.07 -3.77 -14.64
CA TYR A 217 -8.37 -3.95 -14.02
C TYR A 217 -8.46 -5.37 -13.44
N VAL A 218 -8.63 -5.49 -12.13
CA VAL A 218 -9.07 -6.74 -11.50
C VAL A 218 -10.53 -6.53 -11.08
N ILE A 219 -11.45 -6.87 -11.98
CA ILE A 219 -12.87 -6.94 -11.64
C ILE A 219 -13.04 -8.21 -10.80
N SER A 220 -13.34 -8.05 -9.51
CA SER A 220 -13.82 -9.13 -8.66
C SER A 220 -15.21 -9.54 -9.12
N MET A 221 -15.30 -10.44 -10.10
CA MET A 221 -16.56 -11.11 -10.47
C MET A 221 -16.85 -12.22 -9.47
N SER A 222 -17.65 -11.91 -8.47
CA SER A 222 -18.50 -12.90 -7.79
C SER A 222 -19.95 -12.54 -8.11
N LEU A 223 -20.50 -13.15 -9.16
CA LEU A 223 -21.89 -13.60 -9.33
C LEU A 223 -22.06 -14.10 -10.77
N GLY A 224 -22.53 -15.34 -10.91
CA GLY A 224 -22.67 -16.02 -12.18
C GLY A 224 -23.70 -15.37 -13.10
N CYS A 225 -23.36 -15.26 -14.38
CA CYS A 225 -24.21 -15.49 -15.55
C CYS A 225 -23.39 -15.06 -16.78
N GLY A 226 -23.60 -15.74 -17.92
CA GLY A 226 -22.71 -15.70 -19.06
C GLY A 226 -22.68 -14.40 -19.87
N ALA A 227 -21.68 -14.36 -20.75
CA ALA A 227 -21.51 -13.52 -21.95
C ALA A 227 -21.02 -12.07 -21.79
N CYS A 228 -19.76 -11.83 -22.22
CA CYS A 228 -19.31 -10.73 -23.11
C CYS A 228 -17.78 -10.77 -23.21
N LYS A 229 -17.18 -11.37 -24.25
CA LYS A 229 -16.71 -10.77 -25.52
C LYS A 229 -15.95 -9.43 -25.40
N TYR A 230 -14.64 -9.51 -25.68
CA TYR A 230 -13.72 -8.61 -26.41
C TYR A 230 -13.66 -7.10 -26.12
N ILE A 231 -12.42 -6.57 -26.13
CA ILE A 231 -11.84 -5.52 -27.02
C ILE A 231 -10.42 -5.22 -26.46
N SER A 232 -9.35 -5.66 -27.16
CA SER A 232 -8.47 -4.89 -28.07
C SER A 232 -7.74 -3.73 -27.41
#